data_AF-A0A961IKE4-F1
#
_entry.id   AF-A0A961IKE4-F1
#
_cell.length_a   1.000
_cell.length_b   1.000
_cell.length_c   1.000
_cell.angle_alpha   90.00
_cell.angle_beta   90.00
_cell.angle_gamma   90.00
#
_symmetry.space_group_name_H-M   'P 1'
#
loop_
_entity.id
_entity.type
_entity.pdbx_description
1 polymer ?
#
loop_
_entity_poly.entity_id
_entity_poly.type
_entity_poly.pdbx_seq_one_letter_code
_entity_poly.pdbx_strand_id
1 'polypeptide(L)'
;MPYACNCYYRLAAKEPALYFMSAMSSRHAQQICSNPRVAGTIHAEPHDVSELQGIQFLGNCVPVRPGPAGDPNWPANRKPSQAHETALEDYVQSFAEALRVPGSFFRIEISGLKFTNNRVSFGHKVLWNWPASEK
;
A
#
# COMPACT_ATOMS: atom_id res chain seq x y z
N MET A 1 2.55 -18.27 8.83
CA MET A 1 2.01 -18.51 7.47
C MET A 1 1.76 -17.18 6.77
N PRO A 2 2.19 -16.99 5.51
CA PRO A 2 1.84 -15.81 4.71
C PRO A 2 0.33 -15.62 4.62
N TYR A 3 -0.14 -14.37 4.54
CA TYR A 3 -1.55 -14.04 4.44
C TYR A 3 -1.72 -12.89 3.44
N ALA A 4 -2.62 -13.07 2.47
CA ALA A 4 -2.96 -12.04 1.49
C ALA A 4 -4.26 -11.34 1.90
N CYS A 5 -4.37 -10.06 1.56
CA CYS A 5 -5.58 -9.27 1.73
C CYS A 5 -5.79 -8.33 0.55
N ASN A 6 -7.05 -8.01 0.28
CA ASN A 6 -7.42 -6.98 -0.68
C ASN A 6 -7.57 -5.65 0.05
N CYS A 7 -7.05 -4.58 -0.55
CA CYS A 7 -7.15 -3.22 -0.02
C CYS A 7 -7.44 -2.25 -1.15
N TYR A 8 -8.27 -1.25 -0.90
CA TYR A 8 -8.21 -0.02 -1.69
C TYR A 8 -6.91 0.71 -1.41
N TYR A 9 -6.36 1.39 -2.40
CA TYR A 9 -5.08 2.06 -2.26
C TYR A 9 -5.02 3.38 -3.03
N ARG A 10 -4.08 4.24 -2.63
CA ARG A 10 -3.64 5.43 -3.39
C ARG A 10 -2.14 5.39 -3.60
N LEU A 11 -1.68 5.84 -4.75
CA LEU A 11 -0.26 6.03 -5.02
C LEU A 11 0.20 7.36 -4.38
N ALA A 12 1.37 7.35 -3.75
CA ALA A 12 2.00 8.57 -3.27
C ALA A 12 2.43 9.46 -4.44
N ALA A 13 2.25 10.78 -4.32
CA ALA A 13 2.46 11.69 -5.45
C ALA A 13 3.92 11.81 -5.91
N LYS A 14 4.91 11.58 -5.02
CA LYS A 14 6.33 11.90 -5.27
C LYS A 14 7.30 10.75 -5.01
N GLU A 15 6.81 9.61 -4.54
CA GLU A 15 7.63 8.50 -4.09
C GLU A 15 6.99 7.17 -4.53
N PRO A 16 7.79 6.10 -4.72
CA PRO A 16 7.26 4.78 -5.03
C PRO A 16 6.63 4.17 -3.78
N ALA A 17 5.49 4.71 -3.35
CA ALA A 17 4.78 4.26 -2.16
C ALA A 17 3.27 4.17 -2.39
N LEU A 18 2.64 3.26 -1.66
CA LEU A 18 1.20 3.07 -1.66
C LEU A 18 0.65 3.38 -0.28
N TYR A 19 -0.53 3.97 -0.24
CA TYR A 19 -1.29 4.19 0.98
C TYR A 19 -2.58 3.38 0.98
N PHE A 20 -2.95 2.82 2.12
CA PHE A 20 -4.23 2.13 2.32
C PHE A 20 -4.71 2.28 3.76
N MET A 21 -6.01 2.02 3.98
CA MET A 21 -6.61 1.99 5.32
C MET A 21 -6.95 0.56 5.74
N SER A 22 -6.74 0.26 7.02
CA SER A 22 -7.17 -0.99 7.65
C SER A 22 -7.30 -0.85 9.16
N ALA A 23 -8.17 -1.65 9.77
CA ALA A 23 -8.25 -1.75 11.23
C ALA A 23 -6.99 -2.42 11.78
N MET A 24 -6.41 -1.87 12.86
CA MET A 24 -5.26 -2.47 13.56
C MET A 24 -5.55 -3.86 14.15
N SER A 25 -6.83 -4.18 14.36
CA SER A 25 -7.29 -5.51 14.79
C SER A 25 -7.29 -6.55 13.66
N SER A 26 -7.14 -6.15 12.41
CA SER A 26 -7.12 -7.09 11.29
C SER A 26 -5.85 -7.96 11.30
N ARG A 27 -5.98 -9.19 10.81
CA ARG A 27 -4.86 -10.15 10.76
C ARG A 27 -3.65 -9.59 10.01
N HIS A 28 -3.86 -8.97 8.85
CA HIS A 28 -2.75 -8.44 8.06
C HIS A 28 -2.09 -7.24 8.75
N ALA A 29 -2.84 -6.35 9.41
CA ALA A 29 -2.27 -5.24 10.17
C ALA A 29 -1.40 -5.74 11.34
N GLN A 30 -1.87 -6.73 12.10
CA GLN A 30 -1.09 -7.35 13.18
C GLN A 30 0.20 -8.00 12.65
N GLN A 31 0.13 -8.67 11.50
CA GLN A 31 1.30 -9.26 10.85
C GLN A 31 2.28 -8.20 10.34
N ILE A 32 1.79 -7.11 9.74
CA ILE A 32 2.60 -5.96 9.30
C ILE A 32 3.34 -5.35 10.49
N CYS A 33 2.67 -5.16 11.63
CA CYS A 33 3.30 -4.63 12.84
C CYS A 33 4.40 -5.56 13.39
N SER A 34 4.28 -6.87 13.19
CA SER A 34 5.28 -7.85 13.63
C SER A 34 6.44 -8.02 12.64
N ASN A 35 6.18 -7.89 11.34
CA ASN A 35 7.17 -7.96 10.27
C ASN A 35 6.73 -7.02 9.13
N PRO A 36 7.39 -5.87 8.94
CA PRO A 36 6.96 -4.86 7.97
C PRO A 36 7.22 -5.28 6.52
N ARG A 37 7.98 -6.34 6.27
CA ARG A 37 8.29 -6.77 4.90
C ARG A 37 7.06 -7.39 4.25
N VAL A 38 6.60 -6.77 3.18
CA VAL A 38 5.42 -7.18 2.42
C VAL A 38 5.75 -7.40 0.96
N ALA A 39 4.94 -8.24 0.32
CA ALA A 39 4.86 -8.36 -1.13
C ALA A 39 3.41 -8.13 -1.55
N GLY A 40 3.20 -7.60 -2.75
CA GLY A 40 1.86 -7.36 -3.26
C GLY A 40 1.80 -7.35 -4.78
N THR A 41 0.57 -7.35 -5.28
CA THR A 41 0.28 -7.31 -6.71
C THR A 41 -0.86 -6.35 -6.99
N ILE A 42 -0.76 -5.59 -8.07
CA ILE A 42 -1.85 -4.77 -8.60
C ILE A 42 -1.99 -5.13 -10.07
N HIS A 43 -3.20 -5.49 -10.50
CA HIS A 43 -3.49 -5.83 -11.88
C HIS A 43 -4.80 -5.15 -12.31
N ALA A 44 -4.86 -4.80 -13.59
CA ALA A 44 -6.15 -4.55 -14.21
C ALA A 44 -6.91 -5.88 -14.36
N GLU A 45 -8.20 -5.83 -14.66
CA GLU A 45 -8.98 -7.01 -15.04
C GLU A 45 -8.89 -7.17 -16.57
N PRO A 46 -8.06 -8.07 -17.11
CA PRO A 46 -7.94 -8.26 -18.56
C PRO A 46 -9.04 -9.18 -19.08
N HIS A 47 -9.49 -8.95 -20.32
CA HIS A 47 -10.37 -9.90 -21.00
C HIS A 47 -9.60 -11.05 -21.67
N ASP A 48 -8.35 -10.79 -22.06
CA ASP A 48 -7.46 -11.75 -22.71
C ASP A 48 -6.01 -11.66 -22.18
N VAL A 49 -5.24 -12.74 -22.31
CA VAL A 49 -3.84 -12.80 -21.85
C VAL A 49 -2.97 -11.73 -22.54
N SER A 50 -3.25 -11.38 -23.79
CA SER A 50 -2.55 -10.31 -24.52
C SER A 50 -2.73 -8.92 -23.90
N GLU A 51 -3.79 -8.72 -23.11
CA GLU A 51 -4.09 -7.45 -22.44
C GLU A 51 -3.48 -7.35 -21.04
N LEU A 52 -2.90 -8.44 -20.53
CA LEU A 52 -2.41 -8.51 -19.15
C LEU A 52 -1.41 -7.39 -18.86
N GLN A 53 -1.78 -6.56 -17.89
CA GLN A 53 -0.95 -5.51 -17.31
C GLN A 53 -1.04 -5.55 -15.80
N GLY A 54 0.11 -5.51 -15.13
CA GLY A 54 0.13 -5.50 -13.68
C GLY A 54 1.52 -5.43 -13.11
N ILE A 55 1.59 -5.04 -11.85
CA ILE A 55 2.81 -4.97 -11.07
C ILE A 55 2.82 -6.04 -10.00
N GLN A 56 4.01 -6.53 -9.72
CA GLN A 56 4.35 -7.24 -8.49
C GLN A 56 5.39 -6.41 -7.77
N PHE A 57 5.27 -6.23 -6.47
CA PHE A 57 6.18 -5.40 -5.71
C PHE A 57 6.60 -6.05 -4.39
N LEU A 58 7.75 -5.62 -3.90
CA LEU A 58 8.26 -5.84 -2.55
C LEU A 58 8.38 -4.49 -1.85
N GLY A 59 8.17 -4.46 -0.55
CA GLY A 59 8.31 -3.22 0.20
C GLY A 59 8.25 -3.38 1.71
N ASN A 60 8.37 -2.25 2.39
CA ASN A 60 8.15 -2.14 3.84
C ASN A 60 6.83 -1.43 4.11
N CYS A 61 5.95 -2.07 4.85
CA CYS A 61 4.66 -1.52 5.25
C CYS A 61 4.69 -1.12 6.72
N VAL A 62 4.20 0.08 7.01
CA VAL A 62 4.08 0.56 8.38
C VAL A 62 2.83 1.42 8.58
N PRO A 63 2.20 1.40 9.77
CA PRO A 63 1.17 2.36 10.13
C PRO A 63 1.78 3.76 10.29
N VAL A 64 1.18 4.78 9.67
CA VAL A 64 1.73 6.15 9.59
C VAL A 64 0.84 7.22 10.21
N ARG A 65 -0.47 6.96 10.32
CA ARG A 65 -1.46 7.87 10.88
C ARG A 65 -2.66 7.07 11.40
N PRO A 66 -3.22 7.30 12.60
CA PRO A 66 -4.51 6.71 12.94
C PRO A 66 -5.60 7.32 12.07
N GLY A 67 -6.70 6.62 11.81
CA GLY A 67 -7.78 7.16 10.98
C GLY A 67 -8.41 8.44 11.54
N PRO A 68 -9.30 9.10 10.77
CA PRO A 68 -9.99 10.31 11.21
C PRO A 68 -10.73 10.15 12.55
N ALA A 69 -11.30 8.96 12.79
CA ALA A 69 -11.98 8.60 14.05
C ALA A 69 -11.03 8.20 15.20
N GLY A 70 -9.71 8.15 14.96
CA GLY A 70 -8.72 7.59 15.87
C GLY A 70 -8.64 6.06 15.81
N ASP A 71 -7.63 5.50 16.49
CA ASP A 71 -7.48 4.06 16.67
C ASP A 71 -6.91 3.80 18.09
N PRO A 72 -7.61 3.07 18.98
CA PRO A 72 -7.14 2.83 20.33
C PRO A 72 -5.90 1.92 20.37
N ASN A 73 -5.62 1.16 19.31
CA ASN A 73 -4.43 0.32 19.19
C ASN A 73 -3.28 1.04 18.50
N TRP A 74 -3.37 2.37 18.32
CA TRP A 74 -2.33 3.17 17.70
C TRP A 74 -1.03 3.18 18.55
N PRO A 75 0.14 2.92 17.96
CA PRO A 75 1.41 2.99 18.68
C PRO A 75 1.77 4.44 19.05
N ALA A 76 1.82 4.73 20.35
CA ALA A 76 2.06 6.07 20.90
C ALA A 76 3.39 6.73 20.49
N ASN A 77 4.39 5.93 20.08
CA ASN A 77 5.70 6.42 19.63
C ASN A 77 5.73 6.84 18.15
N ARG A 78 4.62 6.77 17.42
CA ARG A 78 4.54 7.21 16.04
C ARG A 78 3.85 8.57 15.93
N LYS A 79 4.56 9.51 15.32
CA LYS A 79 4.04 10.83 14.98
C LYS A 79 3.84 10.91 13.46
N PRO A 80 2.63 11.24 12.99
CA PRO A 80 2.40 11.50 11.57
C PRO A 80 3.23 12.69 11.08
N SER A 81 3.65 12.64 9.83
CA SER A 81 4.27 13.77 9.14
C SER A 81 3.20 14.55 8.38
N GLN A 82 3.49 15.79 7.99
CA GLN A 82 2.59 16.58 7.14
C GLN A 82 2.24 15.85 5.82
N ALA A 83 3.20 15.09 5.27
CA ALA A 83 2.97 14.29 4.07
C ALA A 83 1.94 13.18 4.30
N HIS A 84 1.93 12.56 5.50
CA HIS A 84 0.93 11.55 5.84
C HIS A 84 -0.47 12.15 5.99
N GLU A 85 -0.59 13.38 6.50
CA GLU A 85 -1.89 14.08 6.61
C GLU A 85 -2.46 14.38 5.21
N THR A 86 -1.66 14.97 4.33
CA THR A 86 -2.08 15.26 2.95
C THR A 86 -2.45 13.99 2.18
N ALA A 87 -1.71 12.89 2.38
CA ALA A 87 -2.04 11.60 1.77
C ALA A 87 -3.36 11.01 2.30
N LEU A 88 -3.66 11.20 3.60
CA LEU A 88 -4.94 10.76 4.17
C LEU A 88 -6.10 11.58 3.62
N GLU A 89 -5.94 12.90 3.47
CA GLU A 89 -6.96 13.77 2.85
C GLU A 89 -7.28 13.33 1.42
N ASP A 90 -6.26 13.10 0.59
CA ASP A 90 -6.41 12.61 -0.79
C ASP A 90 -7.12 11.23 -0.83
N TYR A 91 -6.74 10.33 0.09
CA TYR A 91 -7.36 9.01 0.19
C TYR A 91 -8.85 9.11 0.56
N VAL A 92 -9.19 9.91 1.56
CA VAL A 92 -10.57 10.10 2.03
C VAL A 92 -11.45 10.78 0.98
N GLN A 93 -10.90 11.75 0.24
CA GLN A 93 -11.62 12.37 -0.89
C GLN A 93 -11.94 11.36 -2.00
N SER A 94 -11.06 10.36 -2.18
CA SER A 94 -11.23 9.32 -3.19
C SER A 94 -12.16 8.20 -2.77
N PHE A 95 -12.27 7.96 -1.46
CA PHE A 95 -13.05 6.87 -0.86
C PHE A 95 -13.86 7.40 0.32
N ALA A 96 -15.04 7.96 0.04
CA ALA A 96 -15.88 8.56 1.08
C ALA A 96 -16.28 7.57 2.18
N GLU A 97 -16.34 6.27 1.87
CA GLU A 97 -16.59 5.18 2.81
C GLU A 97 -15.50 5.09 3.90
N ALA A 98 -14.28 5.54 3.61
CA ALA A 98 -13.16 5.55 4.54
C ALA A 98 -13.41 6.43 5.77
N LEU A 99 -14.29 7.44 5.67
CA LEU A 99 -14.72 8.26 6.81
C LEU A 99 -15.52 7.47 7.85
N ARG A 100 -16.19 6.39 7.43
CA ARG A 100 -17.10 5.61 8.26
C ARG A 100 -16.44 4.38 8.87
N VAL A 101 -15.26 4.01 8.39
CA VAL A 101 -14.54 2.82 8.82
C VAL A 101 -13.43 3.22 9.80
N PRO A 102 -13.46 2.76 11.06
CA PRO A 102 -12.32 2.92 11.95
C PRO A 102 -11.14 2.14 11.38
N GLY A 103 -10.11 2.84 10.90
CA GLY A 103 -8.94 2.23 10.30
C GLY A 103 -7.72 3.12 10.40
N SER A 104 -6.60 2.55 10.80
CA SER A 104 -5.31 3.21 10.70
C SER A 104 -4.85 3.27 9.25
N PHE A 105 -4.11 4.32 8.92
CA PHE A 105 -3.51 4.54 7.61
C PHE A 105 -2.12 3.94 7.58
N PHE A 106 -1.86 3.17 6.53
CA PHE A 106 -0.62 2.46 6.31
C PHE A 106 0.07 2.99 5.06
N ARG A 107 1.41 3.05 5.10
CA ARG A 107 2.27 3.36 3.95
C ARG A 107 3.08 2.12 3.63
N ILE A 108 3.08 1.72 2.36
CA ILE A 108 3.99 0.72 1.80
C ILE A 108 5.03 1.47 0.99
N GLU A 109 6.28 1.43 1.41
CA GLU A 109 7.40 1.94 0.61
C GLU A 109 7.93 0.81 -0.26
N ILE A 110 7.85 0.99 -1.58
CA ILE A 110 8.23 -0.03 -2.57
C ILE A 110 9.75 -0.02 -2.73
N SER A 111 10.39 -1.14 -2.42
CA SER A 111 11.83 -1.35 -2.60
C SER A 111 12.16 -2.08 -3.90
N GLY A 112 11.20 -2.80 -4.48
CA GLY A 112 11.37 -3.47 -5.76
C GLY A 112 10.04 -3.68 -6.48
N LEU A 113 10.04 -3.56 -7.80
CA LEU A 113 8.84 -3.64 -8.63
C LEU A 113 9.14 -4.36 -9.94
N LYS A 114 8.27 -5.30 -10.30
CA LYS A 114 8.21 -5.95 -11.61
C LYS A 114 6.89 -5.58 -12.28
N PHE A 115 6.96 -4.86 -13.39
CA PHE A 115 5.81 -4.65 -14.26
C PHE A 115 5.79 -5.69 -15.37
N THR A 116 4.62 -6.28 -15.60
CA THR A 116 4.37 -7.16 -16.75
C THR A 116 3.38 -6.46 -17.67
N ASN A 117 3.67 -6.40 -18.97
CA ASN A 117 2.84 -5.73 -19.96
C ASN A 117 2.79 -6.51 -21.27
N ASN A 118 1.77 -7.33 -21.45
CA ASN A 118 1.61 -8.15 -22.64
C ASN A 118 1.18 -7.37 -23.90
N ARG A 119 0.80 -6.09 -23.76
CA ARG A 119 0.45 -5.23 -24.90
C ARG A 119 1.67 -4.80 -25.72
N VAL A 120 2.88 -4.90 -25.16
CA VAL A 120 4.14 -4.63 -25.87
C VAL A 120 4.57 -5.88 -26.64
N SER A 121 4.71 -6.99 -25.92
CA SER A 121 4.94 -8.33 -26.46
C SER A 121 4.67 -9.36 -25.35
N PHE A 122 4.45 -10.62 -25.73
CA PHE A 122 4.16 -11.69 -24.78
C PHE A 122 5.28 -11.82 -23.74
N GLY A 123 4.94 -11.64 -22.46
CA GLY A 123 5.87 -11.80 -21.35
C GLY A 123 6.85 -10.65 -21.15
N HIS A 124 6.64 -9.48 -21.79
CA HIS A 124 7.46 -8.29 -21.59
C HIS A 124 7.43 -7.83 -20.13
N LYS A 125 8.62 -7.65 -19.53
CA LYS A 125 8.80 -7.31 -18.12
C LYS A 125 9.79 -6.15 -17.97
N VAL A 126 9.46 -5.25 -17.06
CA VAL A 126 10.37 -4.18 -16.62
C VAL A 126 10.58 -4.30 -15.12
N LEU A 127 11.83 -4.16 -14.68
CA LEU A 127 12.25 -4.30 -13.29
C LEU A 127 12.79 -2.97 -12.78
N TRP A 128 12.35 -2.56 -11.60
CA TRP A 128 12.89 -1.44 -10.85
C TRP A 128 13.27 -1.90 -9.45
N ASN A 129 14.37 -1.37 -8.93
CA ASN A 129 14.76 -1.51 -7.54
C ASN A 129 15.14 -0.13 -7.03
N TRP A 130 14.67 0.21 -5.84
CA TRP A 130 15.05 1.42 -5.14
C TRP A 130 15.87 1.04 -3.90
N PRO A 131 16.99 1.72 -3.63
CA PRO A 131 17.71 1.53 -2.38
C PRO A 131 16.75 1.83 -1.22
N ALA A 132 16.90 1.09 -0.12
CA ALA A 132 16.18 1.43 1.10
C ALA A 132 16.53 2.87 1.49
N SER A 133 15.52 3.68 1.80
CA SER A 133 15.71 5.00 2.37
C SER A 133 16.56 4.86 3.65
N GLU A 134 17.76 5.46 3.65
CA GLU A 134 18.60 5.53 4.84
C GLU A 134 17.82 6.28 5.93
N LYS A 135 17.74 5.65 7.11
CA LYS A 135 17.04 6.20 8.28
C LYS A 135 17.88 7.24 9.00
#